data_AF-W4V0L0-F1
#
_entry.id   AF-W4V0L0-F1
#
_cell.length_a   1.000
_cell.length_b   1.000
_cell.length_c   1.000
_cell.angle_alpha   90.00
_cell.angle_beta   90.00
_cell.angle_gamma   90.00
#
_symmetry.space_group_name_H-M   'P 1'
#
loop_
_entity.id
_entity.type
_entity.pdbx_description
1 polymer ?
#
loop_
_entity_poly.entity_id
_entity_poly.type
_entity_poly.pdbx_seq_one_letter_code
_entity_poly.pdbx_strand_id
1 'polypeptide(L)'
;MELKAALIEATRQRFRPILMTTAATVIGMLPIALATGAGAEWKNGLAWVMIGGLISSMFLTLIVVPVVYYVMDKMLEKVGLGKKKVIEIKE
;
A
#
# COMPACT_ATOMS: atom_id res chain seq x y z
N MET A 1 0.62 -3.52 24.23
CA MET A 1 0.98 -4.29 23.01
C MET A 1 2.32 -3.81 22.51
N GLU A 2 3.24 -4.71 22.14
CA GLU A 2 4.49 -4.29 21.49
C GLU A 2 4.18 -3.53 20.19
N LEU A 3 4.91 -2.45 19.91
CA LEU A 3 4.75 -1.61 18.71
C LEU A 3 4.73 -2.45 17.41
N LYS A 4 5.54 -3.50 17.37
CA LYS A 4 5.60 -4.45 16.25
C LYS A 4 4.25 -5.15 16.01
N ALA A 5 3.57 -5.59 17.06
CA ALA A 5 2.26 -6.22 16.96
C ALA A 5 1.20 -5.23 16.47
N ALA A 6 1.23 -3.98 16.97
CA ALA A 6 0.32 -2.92 16.52
C ALA A 6 0.54 -2.55 15.03
N LEU A 7 1.79 -2.49 14.57
CA LEU A 7 2.12 -2.24 13.17
C LEU A 7 1.67 -3.38 12.25
N ILE A 8 1.85 -4.63 12.66
CA ILE A 8 1.38 -5.80 11.89
C ILE A 8 -0.15 -5.80 11.79
N GLU A 9 -0.85 -5.53 12.88
CA GLU A 9 -2.32 -5.47 12.90
C GLU A 9 -2.84 -4.32 12.02
N ALA A 10 -2.24 -3.13 12.13
CA ALA A 10 -2.59 -1.99 11.28
C ALA A 10 -2.34 -2.27 9.79
N THR A 11 -1.22 -2.95 9.46
CA THR A 11 -0.91 -3.33 8.08
C THR A 11 -1.92 -4.36 7.56
N ARG A 12 -2.31 -5.33 8.40
CA ARG A 12 -3.31 -6.35 8.06
C ARG A 12 -4.69 -5.76 7.79
N GLN A 13 -5.10 -4.76 8.56
CA GLN A 13 -6.38 -4.06 8.36
C GLN A 13 -6.42 -3.26 7.06
N ARG A 14 -5.28 -2.71 6.61
CA ARG A 14 -5.17 -1.95 5.35
C ARG A 14 -4.96 -2.83 4.13
N PHE A 15 -4.37 -4.02 4.31
CA PHE A 15 -4.09 -4.95 3.22
C PHE A 15 -5.34 -5.36 2.45
N ARG A 16 -6.43 -5.68 3.16
CA ARG A 16 -7.72 -6.06 2.53
C ARG A 16 -8.28 -4.94 1.64
N PRO A 17 -8.45 -3.70 2.14
CA PRO A 17 -8.88 -2.57 1.31
C PRO A 17 -7.95 -2.27 0.13
N ILE A 18 -6.63 -2.27 0.33
CA ILE A 18 -5.64 -1.97 -0.72
C ILE A 18 -5.68 -3.02 -1.84
N LEU A 19 -5.78 -4.29 -1.49
CA LEU A 19 -5.96 -5.36 -2.47
C LEU A 19 -7.28 -5.23 -3.21
N MET A 20 -8.37 -4.90 -2.50
CA MET A 20 -9.69 -4.78 -3.08
C MET A 20 -9.73 -3.69 -4.17
N THR A 21 -9.16 -2.51 -3.89
CA THR A 21 -9.11 -1.43 -4.87
C THR A 21 -8.20 -1.77 -6.04
N THR A 22 -7.00 -2.31 -5.77
CA THR A 22 -6.06 -2.70 -6.82
C THR A 22 -6.66 -3.76 -7.74
N ALA A 23 -7.30 -4.78 -7.18
CA ALA A 23 -7.96 -5.83 -7.94
C ALA A 23 -9.12 -5.28 -8.78
N ALA A 24 -9.96 -4.41 -8.22
CA ALA A 24 -11.06 -3.78 -8.94
C ALA A 24 -10.55 -2.96 -10.14
N THR A 25 -9.48 -2.17 -9.94
CA THR A 25 -8.88 -1.38 -11.02
C THR A 25 -8.27 -2.25 -12.11
N VAL A 26 -7.53 -3.30 -11.74
CA VAL A 26 -6.93 -4.23 -12.72
C VAL A 26 -8.00 -4.93 -13.54
N ILE A 27 -9.07 -5.43 -12.89
CA ILE A 27 -10.20 -6.06 -13.59
C ILE A 27 -10.92 -5.06 -14.50
N GLY A 28 -11.14 -3.82 -14.04
CA GLY A 28 -11.79 -2.77 -14.83
C GLY A 28 -10.97 -2.30 -16.03
N MET A 29 -9.63 -2.35 -15.94
CA MET A 29 -8.71 -2.01 -17.02
C MET A 29 -8.44 -3.18 -17.97
N LEU A 30 -8.74 -4.42 -17.57
CA LEU A 30 -8.47 -5.63 -18.36
C LEU A 30 -9.10 -5.59 -19.77
N PRO A 31 -10.37 -5.16 -19.95
CA PRO A 31 -10.96 -5.06 -21.30
C PRO A 31 -10.26 -4.00 -22.15
N ILE A 32 -9.81 -2.90 -21.53
CA ILE A 32 -9.09 -1.82 -22.23
C ILE A 32 -7.69 -2.30 -22.62
N ALA A 33 -7.03 -3.09 -21.78
CA ALA A 33 -5.71 -3.65 -22.06
C ALA A 33 -5.72 -4.68 -23.20
N LEU A 34 -6.85 -5.37 -23.40
CA LEU A 34 -7.04 -6.41 -24.43
C LEU A 34 -7.82 -5.92 -25.66
N ALA A 35 -8.31 -4.68 -25.66
CA ALA A 35 -9.13 -4.14 -26.75
C ALA A 35 -8.34 -4.12 -28.07
N THR A 36 -8.97 -4.53 -29.17
CA THR A 36 -8.35 -4.46 -30.50
C THR A 36 -9.22 -3.59 -31.40
N GLY A 37 -8.60 -2.64 -32.10
CA GLY A 37 -9.31 -1.66 -32.94
C GLY A 37 -8.44 -0.47 -33.34
N ALA A 38 -8.94 0.36 -34.25
CA ALA A 38 -8.25 1.57 -34.68
C ALA A 38 -8.04 2.52 -33.48
N GLY A 39 -6.78 2.88 -33.20
CA GLY A 39 -6.42 3.72 -32.05
C GLY A 39 -6.45 3.00 -30.69
N ALA A 40 -6.59 1.67 -30.65
CA ALA A 40 -6.52 0.90 -29.41
C ALA A 40 -5.08 0.74 -28.90
N GLU A 41 -4.07 0.74 -29.77
CA GLU A 41 -2.67 0.51 -29.40
C GLU A 41 -2.17 1.43 -28.27
N TRP A 42 -2.47 2.72 -28.36
CA TRP A 42 -2.10 3.69 -27.32
C TRP A 42 -2.82 3.41 -25.99
N LYS A 43 -4.11 3.07 -26.03
CA LYS A 43 -4.91 2.80 -24.83
C LYS A 43 -4.50 1.49 -24.16
N ASN A 44 -4.20 0.46 -24.95
CA ASN A 44 -3.71 -0.83 -24.46
C ASN A 44 -2.35 -0.65 -23.78
N GLY A 45 -1.42 0.05 -24.43
CA GLY A 45 -0.11 0.34 -23.87
C GLY A 45 -0.20 1.07 -22.54
N LEU A 46 -1.04 2.12 -22.48
CA LEU A 46 -1.29 2.85 -21.24
C LEU A 46 -1.90 1.97 -20.15
N ALA A 47 -2.89 1.13 -20.49
CA ALA A 47 -3.55 0.22 -19.54
C ALA A 47 -2.56 -0.80 -18.94
N TRP A 48 -1.69 -1.40 -19.75
CA TRP A 48 -0.65 -2.31 -19.27
C TRP A 48 0.35 -1.64 -18.33
N VAL A 49 0.79 -0.42 -18.65
CA VAL A 49 1.69 0.36 -17.78
C VAL A 49 1.02 0.67 -16.44
N MET A 50 -0.25 1.07 -16.44
CA MET A 50 -0.99 1.34 -15.21
C MET A 50 -1.19 0.08 -14.36
N ILE A 51 -1.55 -1.05 -14.97
CA ILE A 51 -1.71 -2.33 -14.26
C ILE A 51 -0.39 -2.73 -13.57
N GLY A 52 0.74 -2.68 -14.29
CA GLY A 52 2.05 -2.98 -13.72
C GLY A 52 2.47 -1.98 -12.62
N GLY A 53 2.22 -0.69 -12.83
CA GLY A 53 2.51 0.38 -11.87
C GLY A 53 1.69 0.26 -10.58
N LEU A 54 0.40 -0.06 -10.70
CA LEU A 54 -0.48 -0.25 -9.54
C LEU A 54 -0.08 -1.48 -8.72
N ILE A 55 0.21 -2.60 -9.37
CA ILE A 55 0.66 -3.80 -8.67
C ILE A 55 2.00 -3.55 -7.97
N SER A 56 2.98 -2.97 -8.66
CA SER A 56 4.30 -2.67 -8.06
C SER A 56 4.21 -1.67 -6.90
N SER A 57 3.45 -0.58 -7.05
CA SER A 57 3.25 0.41 -5.99
C SER A 57 2.48 -0.15 -4.77
N MET A 58 1.54 -1.07 -4.99
CA MET A 58 0.84 -1.77 -3.92
C MET A 58 1.83 -2.56 -3.04
N PHE A 59 2.67 -3.39 -3.66
CA PHE A 59 3.68 -4.16 -2.94
C PHE A 59 4.68 -3.25 -2.24
N LEU A 60 5.14 -2.21 -2.92
CA LEU A 60 6.07 -1.25 -2.35
C LEU A 60 5.47 -0.57 -1.11
N THR A 61 4.20 -0.16 -1.15
CA THR A 61 3.53 0.50 -0.03
C THR A 61 3.43 -0.40 1.21
N LEU A 62 3.10 -1.68 1.01
CA LEU A 62 2.98 -2.65 2.11
C LEU A 62 4.30 -2.89 2.85
N ILE A 63 5.44 -2.72 2.17
CA ILE A 63 6.78 -2.86 2.75
C ILE A 63 7.29 -1.52 3.29
N VAL A 64 7.12 -0.44 2.51
CA VAL A 64 7.66 0.88 2.85
C VAL A 64 7.00 1.45 4.10
N VAL A 65 5.68 1.32 4.25
CA VAL A 65 4.95 1.85 5.42
C VAL A 65 5.49 1.28 6.74
N PRO A 66 5.55 -0.04 6.99
CA PRO A 66 6.06 -0.57 8.25
C PRO A 66 7.55 -0.29 8.46
N VAL A 67 8.36 -0.27 7.39
CA VAL A 67 9.79 0.05 7.48
C VAL A 67 10.00 1.51 7.90
N VAL A 68 9.30 2.45 7.27
CA VAL A 68 9.40 3.88 7.61
C VAL A 68 8.93 4.11 9.04
N TYR A 69 7.83 3.48 9.48
CA TYR A 69 7.37 3.57 10.86
C TYR A 69 8.40 3.02 11.85
N TYR A 70 9.01 1.87 11.55
CA TYR A 70 10.06 1.29 12.41
C TYR A 70 11.30 2.20 12.52
N VAL A 71 11.73 2.79 11.40
CA VAL A 71 12.88 3.70 11.36
C VAL A 71 12.58 5.00 12.12
N MET A 72 11.38 5.57 11.93
CA MET A 72 10.94 6.77 12.64
C MET A 72 10.90 6.55 14.15
N ASP A 73 10.35 5.42 14.60
CA ASP A 73 10.29 5.05 16.02
C ASP A 73 11.70 4.93 16.64
N LYS A 74 12.61 4.20 15.99
CA LYS A 74 14.03 4.11 16.37
C LYS A 74 14.73 5.47 16.45
N MET A 75 14.41 6.39 15.55
CA MET A 75 15.01 7.72 15.50
C MET A 75 14.46 8.62 16.62
N LEU A 76 13.15 8.54 16.89
CA LEU A 76 12.50 9.25 18.01
C LEU A 76 13.05 8.81 19.37
N GLU A 77 13.31 7.50 19.56
CA GLU A 77 13.97 6.99 20.77
C GLU A 77 15.38 7.60 20.96
N LYS A 78 16.17 7.69 19.89
CA LYS A 78 17.54 8.24 19.95
C LYS A 78 17.61 9.73 20.25
N VAL A 79 16.58 10.51 19.90
CA VAL A 79 16.56 11.98 20.08
C VAL A 79 16.02 12.38 21.47
N GLY A 80 15.72 11.42 22.35
CA GLY A 80 15.38 11.71 23.76
C GLY A 80 13.98 12.30 23.98
N LEU A 81 13.15 12.38 22.92
CA LEU A 81 11.72 12.74 23.00
C LEU A 81 10.83 11.56 23.48
N GLY A 82 11.44 10.46 23.88
CA GLY A 82 10.78 9.20 24.25
C GLY A 82 10.07 9.22 25.61
N LYS A 83 9.04 10.05 25.76
CA LYS A 83 7.87 9.73 26.61
C LYS A 83 6.63 10.43 26.07
N LYS A 84 5.81 9.72 25.30
CA LYS A 84 4.35 9.89 25.40
C LYS A 84 3.62 8.63 24.95
N LYS A 85 3.14 7.94 25.98
CA LYS A 85 1.91 7.13 26.07
C LYS A 85 1.63 6.18 24.91
N VAL A 86 1.84 4.90 25.23
CA VAL A 86 0.90 3.81 24.93
C VAL A 86 -0.48 4.41 24.64
N ILE A 87 -0.86 4.35 23.37
CA ILE A 87 -2.20 4.67 22.92
C ILE A 87 -3.05 3.56 23.52
N GLU A 88 -3.60 3.79 24.72
CA GLU A 88 -4.77 3.09 25.21
C GLU A 88 -5.87 3.38 24.19
N ILE A 89 -5.99 2.51 23.19
CA ILE A 89 -7.24 2.35 22.46
C ILE A 89 -8.17 1.70 23.48
N LYS A 90 -8.83 2.57 24.24
CA LYS A 90 -9.95 2.20 25.08
C LYS A 90 -11.18 2.15 24.19
N GLU A 91 -11.89 1.04 24.34
CA GLU A 91 -13.22 0.68 23.81
C GLU A 91 -13.25 0.05 22.41
#